data_AF-A0A2V7X602-F1
#
_entry.id   AF-A0A2V7X602-F1
#
_cell.length_a   1.000
_cell.length_b   1.000
_cell.length_c   1.000
_cell.angle_alpha   90.00
_cell.angle_beta   90.00
_cell.angle_gamma   90.00
#
_symmetry.space_group_name_H-M   'P 1'
#
loop_
_entity.id
_entity.type
_entity.pdbx_description
1 polymer ?
#
loop_
_entity_poly.entity_id
_entity_poly.type
_entity_poly.pdbx_seq_one_letter_code
_entity_poly.pdbx_strand_id
1 'polypeptide(L)'
;MSRLAVALLLAISLRGCVAYEFEHEFWIRVDGSGTVNVTARPELWAAMKGLRGAASADESSARQAVRTLFESSGLRVRRVTLNHRGGRPYLFVSADFPDVSRLAGTPAFPDLSVTLRPEGENLRLDGRWSRPASLPDVGLRSTRTATRSEASSAATSSAGGRRSRKGWPAGPSRSAR
;
A
#
# COMPACT_ATOMS: atom_id res chain seq x y z
N MET A 1 -38.72 23.13 -2.04
CA MET A 1 -37.57 22.54 -2.76
C MET A 1 -36.26 22.68 -2.00
N SER A 2 -36.03 23.78 -1.28
CA SER A 2 -34.77 24.07 -0.57
C SER A 2 -34.38 23.06 0.52
N ARG A 3 -35.35 22.51 1.26
CA ARG A 3 -35.10 21.50 2.32
C ARG A 3 -34.55 20.18 1.78
N LEU A 4 -34.98 19.80 0.58
CA LEU A 4 -34.59 18.54 -0.07
C LEU A 4 -33.18 18.65 -0.66
N ALA A 5 -32.84 19.82 -1.24
CA ALA A 5 -31.48 20.15 -1.67
C ALA A 5 -30.49 20.18 -0.50
N VAL A 6 -30.89 20.77 0.65
CA VAL A 6 -30.07 20.78 1.87
C VAL A 6 -29.87 19.37 2.44
N ALA A 7 -30.93 18.55 2.47
CA ALA A 7 -30.82 17.16 2.92
C ALA A 7 -29.91 16.31 2.01
N LEU A 8 -29.95 16.52 0.69
CA LEU A 8 -29.06 15.85 -0.26
C LEU A 8 -27.61 16.33 -0.11
N LEU A 9 -27.39 17.63 0.08
CA LEU A 9 -26.06 18.20 0.35
C LEU A 9 -25.46 17.64 1.65
N LEU A 10 -26.26 17.53 2.71
CA LEU A 10 -25.88 16.89 3.97
C LEU A 10 -25.57 15.39 3.79
N ALA A 11 -26.41 14.66 3.05
CA ALA A 11 -26.19 13.23 2.80
C ALA A 11 -24.91 12.97 1.97
N ILE A 12 -24.56 13.86 1.05
CA ILE A 12 -23.33 13.79 0.26
C ILE A 12 -22.12 14.21 1.12
N SER A 13 -22.23 15.24 1.95
CA SER A 13 -21.12 15.69 2.81
C SER A 13 -20.81 14.71 3.94
N LEU A 14 -21.80 13.99 4.47
CA LEU A 14 -21.61 12.94 5.47
C LEU A 14 -20.84 11.71 4.93
N ARG A 15 -20.90 11.45 3.62
CA ARG A 15 -20.03 10.45 2.96
C ARG A 15 -18.58 10.91 2.82
N GLY A 16 -18.32 12.20 3.05
CA GLY A 16 -17.00 12.82 3.03
C GLY A 16 -16.22 12.70 4.33
N CYS A 17 -16.75 12.00 5.36
CA CYS A 17 -15.94 11.59 6.51
C CYS A 17 -14.80 10.70 5.98
N VAL A 18 -13.63 11.31 5.81
CA VAL A 18 -12.45 10.71 5.19
C VAL A 18 -12.03 9.53 6.05
N ALA A 19 -12.47 8.34 5.69
CA ALA A 19 -11.92 7.12 6.25
C ALA A 19 -10.50 7.00 5.72
N TYR A 20 -9.51 7.37 6.54
CA TYR A 20 -8.10 7.24 6.19
C TYR A 20 -7.83 5.78 5.84
N GLU A 21 -7.49 5.51 4.57
CA GLU A 21 -7.21 4.15 4.11
C GLU A 21 -5.80 3.69 4.47
N PHE A 22 -4.91 4.64 4.77
CA PHE A 22 -3.52 4.47 5.16
C PHE A 22 -3.15 5.56 6.17
N GLU A 23 -2.57 5.17 7.29
CA GLU A 23 -2.22 6.08 8.39
C GLU A 23 -0.89 5.66 9.03
N HIS A 24 -0.06 6.66 9.32
CA HIS A 24 1.13 6.55 10.14
C HIS A 24 1.00 7.50 11.34
N GLU A 25 1.03 6.96 12.54
CA GLU A 25 0.99 7.74 13.78
C GLU A 25 2.27 7.46 14.59
N PHE A 26 2.96 8.51 15.02
CA PHE A 26 4.21 8.43 15.77
C PHE A 26 4.07 9.11 17.13
N TRP A 27 4.54 8.43 18.17
CA TRP A 27 4.72 8.97 19.51
C TRP A 27 6.21 8.98 19.82
N ILE A 28 6.82 10.17 19.82
CA ILE A 28 8.27 10.37 19.94
C ILE A 28 8.60 10.99 21.30
N ARG A 29 9.56 10.40 22.00
CA ARG A 29 10.13 10.92 23.25
C ARG A 29 11.30 11.86 22.94
N VAL A 30 11.71 12.63 23.94
CA VAL A 30 12.81 13.61 23.81
C VAL A 30 14.17 12.97 23.47
N ASP A 31 14.36 11.70 23.78
CA ASP A 31 15.56 10.92 23.42
C ASP A 31 15.51 10.36 21.98
N GLY A 32 14.44 10.65 21.23
CA GLY A 32 14.21 10.16 19.87
C GLY A 32 13.60 8.78 19.78
N SER A 33 13.45 8.05 20.89
CA SER A 33 12.78 6.75 20.91
C SER A 33 11.26 6.91 20.92
N GLY A 34 10.51 5.84 20.65
CA GLY A 34 9.07 5.97 20.57
C GLY A 34 8.31 4.73 20.15
N THR A 35 7.05 4.96 19.79
CA THR A 35 6.13 3.96 19.26
C THR A 35 5.50 4.47 17.97
N VAL A 36 5.34 3.58 17.00
CA VAL A 36 4.65 3.86 15.74
C VAL A 36 3.45 2.93 15.60
N ASN A 37 2.34 3.49 15.13
CA ASN A 37 1.17 2.74 14.71
C ASN A 37 0.99 2.93 13.20
N VAL A 38 0.80 1.82 12.48
CA VAL A 38 0.51 1.85 11.05
C VAL A 38 -0.77 1.09 10.80
N THR A 39 -1.73 1.75 10.17
CA THR A 39 -3.00 1.14 9.77
C THR A 39 -3.18 1.29 8.29
N ALA A 40 -3.43 0.19 7.58
CA ALA A 40 -3.81 0.28 6.17
C ALA A 40 -4.56 -0.94 5.66
N ARG A 41 -5.24 -0.75 4.54
CA ARG A 41 -5.80 -1.86 3.75
C ARG A 41 -4.69 -2.73 3.15
N PRO A 42 -4.86 -4.06 3.05
CA PRO A 42 -3.87 -4.98 2.49
C PRO A 42 -3.22 -4.54 1.17
N GLU A 43 -3.98 -3.99 0.23
CA GLU A 43 -3.44 -3.51 -1.04
C GLU A 43 -2.52 -2.29 -0.90
N LEU A 44 -2.74 -1.45 0.11
CA LEU A 44 -1.93 -0.26 0.36
C LEU A 44 -0.61 -0.63 1.06
N TRP A 45 -0.58 -1.73 1.80
CA TRP A 45 0.69 -2.32 2.27
C TRP A 45 1.59 -2.72 1.09
N ALA A 46 1.01 -3.31 0.05
CA ALA A 46 1.74 -3.62 -1.18
C ALA A 46 2.16 -2.35 -1.94
N ALA A 47 1.27 -1.38 -2.06
CA ALA A 47 1.52 -0.13 -2.80
C ALA A 47 2.56 0.78 -2.14
N MET A 48 2.57 0.85 -0.80
CA MET A 48 3.40 1.79 -0.04
C MET A 48 4.67 1.16 0.52
N LYS A 49 4.65 -0.15 0.80
CA LYS A 49 5.77 -0.87 1.43
C LYS A 49 6.26 -2.08 0.64
N GLY A 50 5.70 -2.35 -0.55
CA GLY A 50 6.02 -3.54 -1.34
C GLY A 50 5.57 -4.86 -0.70
N LEU A 51 4.79 -4.83 0.39
CA LEU A 51 4.45 -6.00 1.18
C LEU A 51 3.24 -6.74 0.60
N ARG A 52 3.46 -7.53 -0.45
CA ARG A 52 2.41 -8.35 -1.07
C ARG A 52 1.79 -9.40 -0.12
N GLY A 53 2.57 -9.90 0.85
CA GLY A 53 2.10 -10.87 1.85
C GLY A 53 0.96 -10.34 2.72
N ALA A 54 0.78 -9.02 2.84
CA ALA A 54 -0.34 -8.42 3.56
C ALA A 54 -1.71 -8.75 2.94
N ALA A 55 -1.76 -9.09 1.66
CA ALA A 55 -2.98 -9.47 0.93
C ALA A 55 -3.27 -10.98 0.94
N SER A 56 -2.58 -11.76 1.78
CA SER A 56 -2.86 -13.18 1.97
C SER A 56 -4.32 -13.41 2.41
N ALA A 57 -4.96 -14.44 1.85
CA ALA A 57 -6.29 -14.89 2.27
C ALA A 57 -6.28 -15.51 3.68
N ASP A 58 -5.13 -16.08 4.10
CA ASP A 58 -4.92 -16.47 5.49
C ASP A 58 -4.49 -15.25 6.31
N GLU A 59 -5.32 -14.88 7.28
CA GLU A 59 -5.11 -13.73 8.16
C GLU A 59 -3.86 -13.89 9.04
N SER A 60 -3.49 -15.12 9.39
CA SER A 60 -2.31 -15.37 10.22
C SER A 60 -1.03 -15.11 9.43
N SER A 61 -0.97 -15.59 8.19
CA SER A 61 0.11 -15.29 7.25
C SER A 61 0.20 -13.78 6.94
N ALA A 62 -0.93 -13.10 6.77
CA ALA A 62 -0.95 -11.65 6.54
C ALA A 62 -0.35 -10.86 7.73
N ARG A 63 -0.76 -11.21 8.97
CA ARG A 63 -0.21 -10.61 10.20
C ARG A 63 1.28 -10.92 10.36
N GLN A 64 1.70 -12.14 10.06
CA GLN A 64 3.10 -12.55 10.14
C GLN A 64 3.97 -11.79 9.15
N ALA A 65 3.51 -11.60 7.91
CA ALA A 65 4.23 -10.81 6.91
C ALA A 65 4.48 -9.36 7.37
N VAL A 66 3.47 -8.71 7.95
CA VAL A 66 3.61 -7.36 8.52
C VAL A 66 4.59 -7.35 9.71
N ARG A 67 4.46 -8.31 10.61
CA ARG A 67 5.38 -8.44 11.77
C ARG A 67 6.82 -8.57 11.30
N THR A 68 7.09 -9.51 10.39
CA THR A 68 8.44 -9.76 9.87
C THR A 68 9.02 -8.51 9.17
N LEU A 69 8.22 -7.75 8.43
CA LEU A 69 8.69 -6.49 7.82
C LEU A 69 9.17 -5.48 8.88
N PHE A 70 8.42 -5.31 9.97
CA PHE A 70 8.75 -4.34 11.01
C PHE A 70 9.93 -4.81 11.86
N GLU A 71 9.97 -6.09 12.22
CA GLU A 71 11.06 -6.68 13.00
C GLU A 71 12.39 -6.67 12.23
N SER A 72 12.35 -7.03 10.94
CA SER A 72 13.55 -6.94 10.07
C SER A 72 14.01 -5.51 9.82
N SER A 73 13.13 -4.53 10.01
CA SER A 73 13.48 -3.09 9.98
C SER A 73 14.01 -2.56 11.32
N GLY A 74 14.22 -3.44 12.31
CA GLY A 74 14.79 -3.09 13.62
C GLY A 74 13.77 -2.57 14.64
N LEU A 75 12.46 -2.70 14.37
CA LEU A 75 11.41 -2.33 15.32
C LEU A 75 11.03 -3.52 16.20
N ARG A 76 10.64 -3.24 17.45
CA ARG A 76 10.06 -4.24 18.34
C ARG A 76 8.54 -4.24 18.22
N VAL A 77 7.99 -5.20 17.48
CA VAL A 77 6.54 -5.30 17.27
C VAL A 77 5.84 -5.69 18.57
N ARG A 78 4.87 -4.86 18.99
CA ARG A 78 4.01 -5.13 20.14
C ARG A 78 2.79 -5.95 19.74
N ARG A 79 2.15 -5.56 18.65
CA ARG A 79 0.88 -6.15 18.21
C ARG A 79 0.69 -6.00 16.71
N VAL A 80 0.12 -7.03 16.08
CA VAL A 80 -0.44 -6.96 14.73
C VAL A 80 -1.87 -7.49 14.78
N THR A 81 -2.82 -6.72 14.28
CA THR A 81 -4.24 -7.12 14.21
C THR A 81 -4.81 -6.88 12.82
N LEU A 82 -5.74 -7.75 12.43
CA LEU A 82 -6.58 -7.55 11.26
C LEU A 82 -7.99 -7.24 11.76
N ASN A 83 -8.51 -6.08 11.37
CA ASN A 83 -9.84 -5.62 11.73
C ASN A 83 -10.64 -5.31 10.47
N HIS A 84 -11.96 -5.33 10.57
CA HIS A 84 -12.84 -4.99 9.47
C HIS A 84 -13.55 -3.65 9.71
N ARG A 85 -13.56 -2.78 8.70
CA ARG A 85 -14.28 -1.50 8.72
C ARG A 85 -15.14 -1.40 7.47
N GLY A 86 -16.46 -1.34 7.63
CA GLY A 86 -17.40 -1.35 6.49
C GLY A 86 -17.22 -2.57 5.58
N GLY A 87 -16.96 -3.75 6.15
CA GLY A 87 -16.72 -4.99 5.40
C GLY A 87 -15.36 -5.11 4.72
N ARG A 88 -14.46 -4.13 4.87
CA ARG A 88 -13.11 -4.14 4.27
C ARG A 88 -12.05 -4.47 5.33
N PRO A 89 -11.06 -5.32 5.01
CA PRO A 89 -9.99 -5.65 5.94
C PRO A 89 -8.99 -4.51 6.07
N TYR A 90 -8.47 -4.34 7.28
CA TYR A 90 -7.41 -3.40 7.64
C TYR A 90 -6.41 -4.11 8.54
N LEU A 91 -5.14 -4.02 8.19
CA LEU A 91 -4.03 -4.44 9.03
C LEU A 91 -3.53 -3.27 9.84
N PHE A 92 -3.38 -3.50 11.13
CA PHE A 92 -2.83 -2.59 12.11
C PHE A 92 -1.57 -3.21 12.69
N VAL A 93 -0.48 -2.46 12.78
CA VAL A 93 0.72 -2.82 13.56
C VAL A 93 1.08 -1.70 14.51
N SER A 94 1.47 -2.08 15.72
CA SER A 94 2.09 -1.20 16.71
C SER A 94 3.46 -1.73 17.06
N ALA A 95 4.48 -0.88 17.00
CA ALA A 95 5.86 -1.28 17.24
C ALA A 95 6.67 -0.16 17.91
N ASP A 96 7.66 -0.54 18.71
CA ASP A 96 8.61 0.39 19.30
C ASP A 96 9.82 0.57 18.40
N PHE A 97 10.39 1.77 18.44
CA PHE A 97 11.65 2.09 17.81
C PHE A 97 12.60 2.77 18.82
N PRO A 98 13.90 2.48 18.74
CA PRO A 98 14.88 3.07 19.66
C PRO A 98 15.27 4.50 19.26
N ASP A 99 15.15 4.86 17.98
CA ASP A 99 15.56 6.16 17.44
C ASP A 99 14.78 6.43 16.15
N VAL A 100 14.00 7.51 16.12
CA VAL A 100 13.18 7.94 14.98
C VAL A 100 14.02 8.17 13.72
N SER A 101 15.26 8.64 13.86
CA SER A 101 16.14 8.94 12.73
C SER A 101 16.60 7.67 12.01
N ARG A 102 16.51 6.51 12.66
CA ARG A 102 16.84 5.20 12.05
C ARG A 102 15.70 4.57 11.26
N LEU A 103 14.50 5.15 11.32
CA LEU A 103 13.36 4.63 10.57
C LEU A 103 13.45 4.95 9.09
N ALA A 104 14.00 6.12 8.75
CA ALA A 104 14.08 6.61 7.38
C ALA A 104 14.82 5.64 6.46
N GLY A 105 14.19 5.26 5.36
CA GLY A 105 14.78 4.36 4.36
C GLY A 105 14.77 2.88 4.73
N THR A 106 14.20 2.50 5.87
CA THR A 106 13.99 1.07 6.19
C THR A 106 12.88 0.47 5.32
N PRO A 107 12.83 -0.86 5.12
CA PRO A 107 11.73 -1.51 4.42
C PRO A 107 10.34 -1.24 5.00
N ALA A 108 10.24 -1.00 6.32
CA ALA A 108 9.00 -0.61 6.98
C ALA A 108 8.59 0.84 6.70
N PHE A 109 9.54 1.73 6.36
CA PHE A 109 9.30 3.15 6.10
C PHE A 109 10.08 3.65 4.87
N PRO A 110 9.87 3.06 3.67
CA PRO A 110 10.55 3.46 2.46
C PRO A 110 10.04 4.83 1.95
N ASP A 111 8.88 5.24 2.44
CA ASP A 111 8.18 6.46 2.10
C ASP A 111 8.47 7.63 3.04
N LEU A 112 9.28 7.41 4.09
CA LEU A 112 9.58 8.38 5.14
C LEU A 112 11.04 8.82 5.09
N SER A 113 11.25 10.13 5.15
CA SER A 113 12.49 10.74 5.60
C SER A 113 12.20 11.52 6.86
N VAL A 114 12.93 11.28 7.94
CA VAL A 114 12.73 11.96 9.22
C VAL A 114 14.05 12.09 9.96
N THR A 115 14.25 13.21 10.64
CA THR A 115 15.44 13.44 11.46
C THR A 115 15.07 14.29 12.66
N LEU A 116 15.49 13.85 13.85
CA LEU A 116 15.38 14.62 15.08
C LEU A 116 16.77 15.17 15.45
N ARG A 117 16.88 16.47 15.66
CA ARG A 117 18.16 17.14 15.97
C ARG A 117 18.01 18.11 17.14
N PRO A 118 19.02 18.23 18.02
CA PRO A 118 19.06 19.31 18.98
C PRO A 118 19.27 20.65 18.28
N GLU A 119 18.58 21.68 18.73
CA GLU A 119 18.69 23.07 18.28
C GLU A 119 18.67 23.99 19.51
N GLY A 120 19.84 24.19 20.10
CA GLY A 120 19.99 24.85 21.40
C GLY A 120 19.28 24.05 22.50
N GLU A 121 18.36 24.71 23.21
CA GLU A 121 17.51 24.11 24.25
C GLU A 121 16.30 23.33 23.68
N ASN A 122 16.09 23.34 22.36
CA ASN A 122 14.94 22.73 21.71
C ASN A 122 15.33 21.48 20.91
N LEU A 123 14.31 20.70 20.54
CA LEU A 123 14.41 19.64 19.56
C LEU A 123 13.70 20.05 18.27
N ARG A 124 14.37 19.85 17.15
CA ARG A 124 13.82 20.05 15.81
C ARG A 124 13.58 18.71 15.14
N LEU A 125 12.32 18.46 14.77
CA LEU A 125 11.92 17.32 13.96
C LEU A 125 11.67 17.80 12.53
N ASP A 126 12.54 17.40 11.60
CA ASP A 126 12.32 17.61 10.17
C ASP A 126 11.85 16.29 9.54
N GLY A 127 10.87 16.35 8.64
CA GLY A 127 10.35 15.14 8.00
C GLY A 127 9.68 15.38 6.65
N ARG A 128 9.64 14.33 5.83
CA ARG A 128 8.97 14.30 4.53
C ARG A 128 8.40 12.90 4.28
N TRP A 129 7.16 12.87 3.80
CA TRP A 129 6.59 11.69 3.16
C TRP A 129 6.68 11.81 1.65
N SER A 130 7.08 10.73 0.99
CA SER A 130 7.12 10.63 -0.46
C SER A 130 6.75 9.23 -0.90
N ARG A 131 5.99 9.11 -1.99
CA ARG A 131 5.74 7.80 -2.59
C ARG A 131 7.06 7.19 -3.05
N PRO A 132 7.38 5.93 -2.68
CA PRO A 132 8.60 5.28 -3.14
C PRO A 132 8.59 5.12 -4.67
N ALA A 133 9.66 5.58 -5.34
CA ALA A 133 9.73 5.62 -6.80
C ALA A 133 9.69 4.22 -7.48
N SER A 134 10.02 3.16 -6.74
CA SER A 134 10.14 1.79 -7.24
C SER A 134 8.88 0.94 -7.08
N LEU A 135 7.78 1.49 -6.53
CA LEU A 135 6.56 0.73 -6.28
C LEU A 135 5.54 0.91 -7.41
N PRO A 136 4.94 -0.18 -7.94
CA PRO A 136 4.00 -0.10 -9.06
C PRO A 136 2.82 0.79 -8.73
N ASP A 137 2.29 1.49 -9.73
CA ASP A 137 1.10 2.29 -9.53
C ASP A 137 -0.11 1.39 -9.33
N VAL A 138 -0.51 1.18 -8.08
CA VAL A 138 -1.79 0.56 -7.77
C VAL A 138 -2.85 1.58 -8.13
N GLY A 139 -3.30 1.54 -9.38
CA GLY A 139 -4.37 2.39 -9.89
C GLY A 139 -5.60 2.25 -9.01
N LEU A 140 -5.75 3.17 -8.06
CA LEU A 140 -6.99 3.42 -7.32
C LEU A 140 -7.97 4.01 -8.33
N ARG A 141 -8.50 3.16 -9.22
CA ARG A 141 -9.45 3.55 -10.25
C ARG A 141 -10.74 3.92 -9.53
N SER A 142 -10.93 5.22 -9.33
CA SER A 142 -12.23 5.82 -9.06
C SER A 142 -13.21 5.27 -10.10
N THR A 143 -14.24 4.57 -9.65
CA THR A 143 -15.37 4.17 -10.48
C THR A 143 -16.17 5.42 -10.85
N ARG A 144 -15.66 6.21 -11.80
CA ARG A 144 -16.51 7.12 -12.58
C ARG A 144 -17.09 6.32 -13.73
N THR A 145 -18.35 5.98 -13.57
CA THR A 145 -19.31 5.61 -14.61
C THR A 145 -19.06 6.43 -15.86
N ALA A 146 -18.55 5.79 -16.91
CA ALA A 146 -18.53 6.33 -18.25
C ALA A 146 -19.68 5.69 -19.02
N THR A 147 -20.89 6.21 -18.82
CA THR A 147 -21.86 6.30 -19.89
C THR A 147 -21.41 7.44 -20.80
N ARG A 148 -21.03 7.15 -22.05
CA ARG A 148 -21.40 7.90 -23.26
C ARG A 148 -20.57 7.48 -24.48
N SER A 149 -21.31 7.20 -25.55
CA SER A 149 -20.97 7.16 -26.97
C SER A 149 -20.28 5.94 -27.55
N GLU A 150 -21.12 5.06 -28.09
CA GLU A 150 -21.00 4.62 -29.48
C GLU A 150 -20.58 5.78 -30.40
N ALA A 151 -19.62 5.52 -31.28
CA ALA A 151 -19.78 5.53 -32.73
C ALA A 151 -18.42 5.65 -33.42
N SER A 152 -18.30 4.97 -34.57
CA SER A 152 -17.25 5.08 -35.57
C SER A 152 -16.02 4.20 -35.38
N SER A 153 -16.07 3.00 -35.96
CA SER A 153 -15.46 2.76 -37.29
C SER A 153 -15.20 1.26 -37.48
N ALA A 154 -16.16 0.59 -38.12
CA ALA A 154 -15.90 -0.63 -38.86
C ALA A 154 -15.51 -0.25 -40.30
N ALA A 155 -14.30 -0.64 -40.73
CA ALA A 155 -13.95 -0.95 -42.12
C ALA A 155 -12.55 -1.58 -42.12
N THR A 156 -12.46 -2.91 -42.26
CA THR A 156 -12.13 -3.61 -43.53
C THR A 156 -10.65 -3.57 -43.88
N SER A 157 -9.97 -4.71 -43.74
CA SER A 157 -9.02 -5.23 -44.74
C SER A 157 -8.48 -6.59 -44.29
N SER A 158 -9.00 -7.63 -44.93
CA SER A 158 -8.46 -8.98 -45.00
C SER A 158 -7.57 -9.11 -46.22
N ALA A 159 -6.36 -9.63 -46.06
CA ALA A 159 -5.55 -10.42 -47.03
C ALA A 159 -4.12 -10.41 -46.48
N GLY A 160 -3.34 -11.48 -46.38
CA GLY A 160 -3.39 -12.82 -46.93
C GLY A 160 -1.92 -13.30 -46.93
N GLY A 161 -1.65 -14.57 -46.68
CA GLY A 161 -0.26 -15.07 -46.81
C GLY A 161 0.07 -16.33 -46.03
N ARG A 162 -0.36 -17.49 -46.55
CA ARG A 162 0.08 -18.83 -46.14
C ARG A 162 1.58 -19.04 -46.39
N ARG A 163 2.25 -19.79 -45.50
CA ARG A 163 2.88 -21.14 -45.68
C ARG A 163 3.90 -21.36 -44.55
N SER A 164 3.72 -22.33 -43.66
CA SER A 164 3.96 -23.79 -43.81
C SER A 164 5.45 -24.16 -43.79
N ARG A 165 5.95 -24.76 -42.68
CA ARG A 165 6.30 -26.19 -42.57
C ARG A 165 7.20 -26.52 -41.36
N LYS A 166 6.76 -27.60 -40.66
CA LYS A 166 7.51 -28.79 -40.20
C LYS A 166 8.76 -28.64 -39.32
N GLY A 167 8.76 -29.39 -38.22
CA GLY A 167 9.96 -30.07 -37.72
C GLY A 167 9.99 -30.33 -36.22
N TRP A 168 9.39 -31.44 -35.77
CA TRP A 168 9.88 -32.19 -34.60
C TRP A 168 10.71 -33.36 -35.14
N PRO A 169 11.81 -33.73 -34.46
CA PRO A 169 11.77 -34.98 -33.68
C PRO A 169 12.58 -34.94 -32.36
N ALA A 170 12.57 -36.10 -31.70
CA ALA A 170 12.84 -36.41 -30.29
C ALA A 170 14.32 -36.52 -29.83
N GLY A 171 14.51 -36.29 -28.52
CA GLY A 171 15.39 -37.03 -27.56
C GLY A 171 16.93 -36.95 -27.71
N PRO A 172 17.74 -37.47 -26.74
CA PRO A 172 17.39 -38.14 -25.48
C PRO A 172 18.18 -37.70 -24.21
N SER A 173 17.75 -38.29 -23.09
CA SER A 173 18.34 -38.48 -21.74
C SER A 173 19.81 -38.13 -21.44
N ARG A 174 20.07 -37.62 -20.22
CA ARG A 174 21.20 -38.08 -19.36
C ARG A 174 20.95 -37.89 -17.86
N SER A 175 21.31 -38.94 -17.15
CA SER A 175 21.37 -39.17 -15.70
C SER A 175 22.31 -38.22 -14.95
N ALA A 176 21.98 -37.87 -13.71
CA ALA A 176 22.94 -37.49 -12.68
C ALA A 176 22.86 -38.51 -11.53
N ARG A 177 24.03 -39.01 -11.13
CA ARG A 177 24.29 -39.67 -9.85
C ARG A 177 24.30 -38.63 -8.74
#